data_AF-A0A7J9VXL1-F1
#
_entry.id   AF-A0A7J9VXL1-F1
#
_cell.length_a   1.000
_cell.length_b   1.000
_cell.length_c   1.000
_cell.angle_alpha   90.00
_cell.angle_beta   90.00
_cell.angle_gamma   90.00
#
_symmetry.space_group_name_H-M   'P 1'
#
loop_
_entity.id
_entity.type
_entity.pdbx_description
1 polymer ?
#
loop_
_entity_poly.entity_id
_entity_poly.type
_entity_poly.pdbx_seq_one_letter_code
_entity_poly.pdbx_strand_id
1 'polypeptide(L)' 'MVENVIWEGTFDGRFEDRDHAIRIFAEHNEAVQRAVPSDRLLVYQVEEGWPPLCDFLGVDGPAEPFPHIKPRQVDT' A
#
# COMPACT_ATOMS: atom_id res chain seq x y z
N MET A 1 -2.01 -21.30 1.43
CA MET A 1 -0.70 -20.96 2.04
C MET A 1 -0.55 -19.47 2.38
N VAL A 2 -1.23 -18.54 1.68
CA VAL A 2 -1.26 -17.11 2.07
C VAL A 2 -2.10 -16.86 3.32
N GLU A 3 -3.18 -17.62 3.52
CA GLU A 3 -4.06 -17.52 4.70
C GLU A 3 -3.27 -17.57 6.02
N ASN A 4 -2.42 -18.57 6.23
CA ASN A 4 -1.69 -18.70 7.50
C ASN A 4 -0.62 -17.61 7.75
N VAL A 5 -0.06 -16.99 6.70
CA VAL A 5 1.02 -16.01 6.87
C VAL A 5 0.46 -14.63 7.17
N ILE A 6 -0.65 -14.26 6.51
CA ILE A 6 -1.25 -12.95 6.69
C ILE A 6 -2.24 -12.96 7.87
N TRP A 7 -3.19 -13.89 7.91
CA TRP A 7 -4.23 -13.91 8.97
C TRP A 7 -3.65 -14.27 10.33
N GLU A 8 -3.04 -15.45 10.45
CA GLU A 8 -2.52 -15.95 11.73
C GLU A 8 -1.17 -15.33 12.12
N GLY A 9 -0.42 -14.83 11.12
CA GLY A 9 0.85 -14.15 11.34
C GLY A 9 0.66 -12.66 11.61
N THR A 10 0.63 -11.84 10.56
CA THR A 10 0.61 -10.37 10.68
C THR A 10 -0.54 -9.83 11.52
N PHE A 11 -1.71 -10.48 11.48
CA PHE A 11 -2.90 -10.03 12.21
C PHE A 11 -3.21 -10.87 13.46
N ASP A 12 -2.31 -11.77 13.89
CA ASP A 12 -2.47 -12.61 15.08
C ASP A 12 -3.84 -13.34 15.16
N GLY A 13 -4.40 -13.75 14.01
CA GLY A 13 -5.71 -14.40 13.89
C GLY A 13 -6.91 -13.45 14.08
N ARG A 14 -6.67 -12.15 14.25
CA ARG A 14 -7.68 -11.12 14.56
C ARG A 14 -8.00 -10.20 13.38
N PHE A 15 -7.87 -10.68 12.15
CA PHE A 15 -8.10 -9.87 10.96
C PHE A 15 -9.52 -9.26 10.90
N GLU A 16 -10.54 -9.97 11.40
CA GLU A 16 -11.93 -9.48 11.40
C GLU A 16 -12.20 -8.38 12.44
N ASP A 17 -11.30 -8.18 13.40
CA ASP A 17 -11.34 -7.03 14.31
C ASP A 17 -10.83 -5.79 13.56
N ARG A 18 -11.78 -4.98 13.10
CA ARG A 18 -11.52 -3.78 12.30
C ARG A 18 -10.47 -2.86 12.91
N ASP A 19 -10.58 -2.56 14.20
CA ASP A 19 -9.69 -1.60 14.85
C ASP A 19 -8.29 -2.19 15.04
N HIS A 20 -8.21 -3.49 15.32
CA HIS A 20 -6.94 -4.21 15.31
C HIS A 20 -6.29 -4.19 13.92
N ALA A 21 -7.03 -4.51 12.86
CA ALA A 21 -6.50 -4.56 11.50
C ALA A 21 -6.01 -3.19 11.01
N ILE A 22 -6.76 -2.11 11.28
CA ILE A 22 -6.35 -0.74 10.94
C ILE A 22 -5.06 -0.36 11.68
N ARG A 23 -4.97 -0.70 12.97
CA ARG A 23 -3.77 -0.42 13.77
C ARG A 23 -2.54 -1.14 13.23
N ILE A 24 -2.64 -2.44 12.94
CA ILE A 24 -1.53 -3.22 12.36
C ILE A 24 -1.09 -2.63 11.01
N PHE A 25 -2.05 -2.24 10.17
CA PHE A 25 -1.76 -1.56 8.89
C PHE A 25 -0.99 -0.25 9.08
N ALA A 26 -1.42 0.60 10.01
CA ALA A 26 -0.75 1.87 10.31
C ALA A 26 0.66 1.65 10.90
N GLU A 27 0.80 0.73 11.86
CA GLU A 27 2.07 0.36 12.47
C GLU A 27 3.08 -0.16 11.44
N HIS A 28 2.61 -0.95 10.47
CA HIS A 28 3.45 -1.42 9.37
C HIS A 28 3.94 -0.27 8.48
N ASN A 29 3.05 0.64 8.07
CA ASN A 29 3.43 1.79 7.26
C ASN A 29 4.46 2.69 7.96
N GLU A 30 4.30 2.91 9.26
CA GLU A 30 5.28 3.65 10.06
C GLU A 30 6.61 2.90 10.20
N ALA A 31 6.57 1.58 10.36
CA ALA A 31 7.78 0.76 10.45
C ALA A 31 8.61 0.84 9.16
N VAL A 32 7.96 0.80 7.99
CA VAL A 32 8.61 0.98 6.68
C VAL A 32 9.22 2.38 6.58
N GLN A 33 8.45 3.43 6.92
CA GLN A 33 8.93 4.82 6.88
C GLN A 33 10.11 5.08 7.83
N ARG A 34 10.15 4.41 8.98
CA ARG A 34 11.27 4.49 9.92
C ARG A 34 12.51 3.73 9.46
N ALA A 35 12.32 2.62 8.75
CA ALA A 35 13.41 1.73 8.36
C ALA A 35 14.11 2.13 7.05
N VAL A 36 13.40 2.78 6.13
CA VAL A 36 13.93 3.15 4.81
C VAL A 36 14.34 4.64 4.81
N PRO A 37 15.58 4.97 4.39
CA PRO A 37 15.99 6.36 4.19
C PRO A 37 15.03 7.12 3.27
N SER A 38 14.71 8.37 3.61
CA SER A 38 13.68 9.16 2.90
C SER A 38 14.01 9.44 1.44
N ASP A 39 15.30 9.49 1.09
CA ASP A 39 15.77 9.63 -0.30
C ASP A 39 15.58 8.36 -1.14
N ARG A 40 15.25 7.23 -0.50
CA ARG A 40 14.96 5.93 -1.13
C ARG A 40 13.53 5.47 -0.91
N LEU A 41 12.67 6.32 -0.34
CA LEU A 41 11.27 6.01 -0.06
C LEU A 41 10.34 7.08 -0.65
N LEU A 42 9.39 6.64 -1.45
CA LEU A 42 8.24 7.44 -1.84
C LEU A 42 7.01 6.97 -1.05
N VAL A 43 6.43 7.87 -0.25
CA VAL A 43 5.09 7.68 0.32
C VAL A 43 4.09 8.26 -0.68
N TYR A 44 3.26 7.41 -1.26
CA TYR A 44 2.44 7.72 -2.44
C TYR A 44 1.03 7.15 -2.31
N GLN A 45 0.04 7.94 -2.69
CA GLN A 45 -1.35 7.53 -2.86
C GLN A 45 -1.61 7.21 -4.35
N VAL A 46 -2.25 6.08 -4.62
CA VAL A 46 -2.51 5.58 -5.98
C VAL A 46 -3.30 6.59 -6.84
N GLU A 47 -4.11 7.45 -6.22
CA GLU A 47 -4.85 8.51 -6.90
C GLU A 47 -3.98 9.64 -7.47
N GLU A 48 -2.73 9.77 -7.01
CA GLU A 48 -1.80 10.78 -7.51
C GLU A 48 -1.26 10.43 -8.92
N GLY A 49 -1.47 9.20 -9.40
CA GLY A 49 -1.17 8.80 -10.77
C GLY A 49 0.32 8.72 -11.09
N TRP A 50 0.67 8.88 -12.38
CA TRP A 50 2.06 8.75 -12.86
C TRP A 50 3.06 9.79 -12.30
N PRO A 51 2.74 11.09 -12.19
CA PRO A 51 3.77 12.12 -12.01
C PRO A 51 4.72 11.90 -10.81
N PRO A 52 4.26 11.77 -9.55
CA PRO A 52 5.19 11.62 -8.43
C PRO A 52 5.97 10.29 -8.46
N LEU A 53 5.39 9.24 -9.06
CA LEU A 53 6.06 7.95 -9.20
C LEU A 53 7.18 8.02 -10.24
N CYS A 54 6.92 8.63 -11.40
CA CYS A 54 7.90 8.79 -12.47
C CYS A 54 9.04 9.72 -12.04
N ASP A 55 8.73 10.83 -11.37
CA ASP A 55 9.71 11.78 -10.82
C ASP A 55 10.64 11.09 -9.82
N PHE A 56 10.09 10.29 -8.91
CA PHE A 56 10.88 9.55 -7.92
C PHE A 56 11.78 8.48 -8.56
N LEU A 57 11.31 7.82 -9.61
CA LEU A 57 12.08 6.78 -10.32
C LEU A 57 13.08 7.36 -11.33
N GLY A 58 13.00 8.66 -11.64
CA GLY A 58 13.87 9.32 -12.62
C GLY A 58 13.62 8.86 -14.06
N VAL A 59 12.36 8.56 -14.41
CA VAL A 59 11.95 8.09 -15.73
C VAL A 59 10.87 8.98 -16.33
N ASP A 60 10.79 9.03 -17.65
CA ASP A 60 9.68 9.70 -18.33
C ASP A 60 8.36 8.96 -18.08
N GLY A 61 7.27 9.73 -17.96
CA GLY A 61 5.93 9.19 -17.77
C GLY A 61 5.40 8.46 -19.01
N PRO A 62 4.64 7.35 -18.86
CA PRO A 62 3.97 6.71 -19.98
C PRO A 62 2.95 7.63 -20.66
N ALA A 63 2.68 7.39 -21.94
CA ALA A 63 1.64 8.11 -22.68
C ALA A 63 0.22 7.63 -22.30
N GLU A 64 0.11 6.39 -21.80
CA GLU A 64 -1.14 5.80 -21.36
C GLU A 64 -1.61 6.38 -20.02
N PRO A 65 -2.95 6.46 -19.79
CA PRO A 65 -3.48 6.87 -18.50
C PRO A 65 -3.06 5.90 -17.39
N PHE A 66 -2.96 6.41 -16.16
CA PHE A 66 -2.64 5.58 -15.01
C PHE A 66 -3.69 4.46 -14.83
N PRO A 67 -3.27 3.20 -14.60
CA PRO A 67 -4.16 2.06 -14.63
C PRO A 67 -5.15 2.05 -13.46
N HIS A 68 -6.42 1.82 -13.76
CA HIS A 68 -7.48 1.64 -12.76
C HIS A 68 -8.27 0.34 -13.02
N ILE A 69 -7.56 -0.79 -12.90
CA ILE A 69 -8.05 -2.12 -13.33
C ILE A 69 -8.97 -2.77 -12.28
N LYS A 70 -8.76 -2.46 -11.00
CA LYS A 70 -9.57 -3.01 -9.89
C LYS A 70 -10.32 -1.89 -9.16
N PRO A 71 -11.42 -1.40 -9.75
CA PRO A 71 -12.33 -0.52 -9.00
C PRO A 71 -12.87 -1.28 -7.80
N ARG A 72 -13.12 -0.55 -6.71
CA ARG A 72 -13.83 -1.08 -5.55
C ARG A 72 -15.18 -1.63 -6.01
N GLN A 73 -15.35 -2.95 -5.93
CA GLN A 73 -16.66 -3.57 -6.13
C GLN A 73 -17.51 -3.21 -4.91
N VAL A 74 -18.62 -2.53 -5.17
CA VAL A 74 -19.66 -2.27 -4.17
C VAL A 74 -20.80 -3.20 -4.53
N ASP A 75 -20.83 -4.37 -3.91
CA ASP A 75 -21.99 -5.26 -4.02
C ASP A 75 -23.17 -4.55 -3.34
N THR A 76 -24.20 -4.21 -4.13
CA THR A 76 -25.47 -3.64 -3.66
C THR A 76 -26.50 -4.75 -3.50
#